data_AF-A0A970K7M8-F1
#
_entry.id   AF-A0A970K7M8-F1
#
_cell.length_a   1.000
_cell.length_b   1.000
_cell.length_c   1.000
_cell.angle_alpha   90.00
_cell.angle_beta   90.00
_cell.angle_gamma   90.00
#
_symmetry.space_group_name_H-M   'P 1'
#
loop_
_entity.id
_entity.type
_entity.pdbx_description
1 polymer ?
#
loop_
_entity_poly.entity_id
_entity_poly.type
_entity_poly.pdbx_seq_one_letter_code
_entity_poly.pdbx_strand_id
1 'polypeptide(L)'
;MVAKNKRDLVKTYYFNADSINNVPMVQFFTTIEQVIFYADKNIDMDYDNLLHIVEERNVRWPMEYQKYYEQGNFLKIANDLQNAIHNARIIAKRNYKYVVPQYRPTKDTLQFLMPIYLSGDYESLADFALVLDYDDNAGYYVPRTLLNLDVAYNNARLIAKPEETWLNPKKIEAISTSLEEELDEV
;
A
#
# COMPACT_ATOMS: atom_id res chain seq x y z
N MET A 1 22.10 -20.40 -3.37
CA MET A 1 22.00 -21.81 -3.80
C MET A 1 21.35 -21.83 -5.17
N VAL A 2 22.03 -22.33 -6.21
CA VAL A 2 21.54 -22.23 -7.61
C VAL A 2 21.67 -23.60 -8.26
N ALA A 3 20.55 -24.17 -8.69
CA ALA A 3 20.52 -25.44 -9.42
C ALA A 3 21.13 -25.25 -10.81
N LYS A 4 21.97 -26.19 -11.25
CA LYS A 4 22.70 -26.05 -12.54
C LYS A 4 21.82 -26.37 -13.76
N ASN A 5 20.76 -27.15 -13.59
CA ASN A 5 19.83 -27.52 -14.66
C ASN A 5 18.52 -28.11 -14.11
N LYS A 6 17.52 -28.31 -14.97
CA LYS A 6 16.20 -28.86 -14.58
C LYS A 6 16.27 -30.24 -13.91
N ARG A 7 17.25 -31.08 -14.25
CA ARG A 7 17.43 -32.39 -13.60
C ARG A 7 17.90 -32.26 -12.15
N ASP A 8 18.74 -31.26 -11.88
CA ASP A 8 19.25 -30.94 -10.54
C ASP A 8 18.12 -30.44 -9.63
N LEU A 9 17.17 -29.67 -10.17
CA LEU A 9 15.95 -29.26 -9.47
C LEU A 9 15.10 -30.46 -9.00
N VAL A 10 14.94 -31.47 -9.83
CA VAL A 10 14.16 -32.68 -9.48
C VAL A 10 14.93 -33.60 -8.53
N LYS A 11 16.22 -33.86 -8.79
CA LYS A 11 16.99 -34.87 -8.06
C LYS A 11 17.58 -34.40 -6.75
N THR A 12 18.04 -33.15 -6.71
CA THR A 12 18.78 -32.60 -5.56
C THR A 12 17.85 -31.78 -4.66
N TYR A 13 16.88 -31.10 -5.27
CA TYR A 13 15.95 -30.20 -4.58
C TYR A 13 14.51 -30.70 -4.54
N TYR A 14 14.25 -31.92 -5.03
CA TYR A 14 12.96 -32.62 -4.96
C TYR A 14 11.76 -31.84 -5.51
N PHE A 15 11.98 -30.91 -6.45
CA PHE A 15 10.89 -30.24 -7.15
C PHE A 15 10.15 -31.25 -8.04
N ASN A 16 8.82 -31.15 -8.07
CA ASN A 16 8.00 -31.97 -8.96
C ASN A 16 8.32 -31.63 -10.43
N ALA A 17 8.63 -32.67 -11.22
CA ALA A 17 8.97 -32.53 -12.64
C ALA A 17 7.83 -31.87 -13.46
N ASP A 18 6.58 -32.13 -13.11
CA ASP A 18 5.42 -31.52 -13.76
C ASP A 18 5.33 -30.02 -13.44
N SER A 19 5.62 -29.61 -12.21
CA SER A 19 5.65 -28.20 -11.81
C SER A 19 6.79 -27.41 -12.46
N ILE A 20 7.88 -28.08 -12.87
CA ILE A 20 9.00 -27.45 -13.60
C ILE A 20 8.67 -27.27 -15.09
N ASN A 21 7.84 -28.15 -15.64
CA ASN A 21 7.48 -28.12 -17.05
C ASN A 21 6.21 -27.31 -17.32
N ASN A 22 5.32 -27.22 -16.33
CA ASN A 22 4.08 -26.47 -16.39
C ASN A 22 4.05 -25.43 -15.27
N VAL A 23 4.93 -24.44 -15.37
CA VAL A 23 4.87 -23.27 -14.48
C VAL A 23 3.66 -22.45 -14.93
N PRO A 24 2.60 -22.33 -14.11
CA PRO A 24 1.44 -21.54 -14.50
C PRO A 24 1.88 -20.09 -14.75
N MET A 25 1.41 -19.52 -15.86
CA MET A 25 1.63 -18.10 -16.14
C MET A 25 0.92 -17.29 -15.07
N VAL A 26 1.65 -16.39 -14.40
CA VAL A 26 1.05 -15.49 -13.42
C VAL A 26 0.19 -14.47 -14.16
N GLN A 27 -1.10 -14.50 -13.88
CA GLN A 27 -2.06 -13.52 -14.37
C GLN A 27 -2.60 -12.73 -13.18
N PHE A 28 -2.26 -11.44 -13.10
CA PHE A 28 -2.67 -10.60 -11.98
C PHE A 28 -4.09 -10.05 -12.10
N PHE A 29 -4.57 -9.84 -13.33
CA PHE A 29 -5.92 -9.37 -13.61
C PHE A 29 -6.38 -9.84 -14.99
N THR A 30 -7.69 -9.81 -15.21
CA THR A 30 -8.30 -10.20 -16.48
C THR A 30 -8.80 -9.00 -17.27
N THR A 31 -9.34 -7.99 -16.58
CA THR A 31 -9.90 -6.80 -17.21
C THR A 31 -9.34 -5.54 -16.58
N ILE A 32 -9.31 -4.44 -17.33
CA ILE A 32 -8.71 -3.18 -16.88
C ILE A 32 -9.50 -2.57 -15.71
N GLU A 33 -10.79 -2.85 -15.64
CA GLU A 33 -11.70 -2.39 -14.58
C GLU A 33 -11.26 -2.88 -13.20
N GLN A 34 -10.55 -4.01 -13.13
CA GLN A 34 -10.05 -4.58 -11.87
C GLN A 34 -8.88 -3.77 -11.30
N VAL A 35 -8.15 -3.02 -12.14
CA VAL A 35 -6.96 -2.24 -11.74
C VAL A 35 -7.21 -0.74 -11.65
N ILE A 36 -8.42 -0.28 -11.99
CA ILE A 36 -8.80 1.14 -11.90
C ILE A 36 -9.61 1.37 -10.62
N PHE A 37 -9.20 2.38 -9.84
CA PHE A 37 -9.94 2.82 -8.69
C PHE A 37 -11.14 3.70 -9.09
N TYR A 38 -12.33 3.35 -8.61
CA TYR A 38 -13.59 4.03 -8.89
C TYR A 38 -13.94 5.03 -7.79
N ALA A 39 -13.55 6.30 -7.96
CA ALA A 39 -13.70 7.33 -6.94
C ALA A 39 -15.16 7.76 -6.63
N ASP A 40 -16.13 7.26 -7.40
CA ASP A 40 -17.58 7.38 -7.16
C ASP A 40 -18.10 6.36 -6.15
N LYS A 41 -17.40 5.23 -5.96
CA LYS A 41 -17.75 4.24 -4.93
C LYS A 41 -17.44 4.79 -3.54
N ASN A 42 -18.22 4.35 -2.57
CA ASN A 42 -18.01 4.71 -1.19
C ASN A 42 -16.80 3.96 -0.62
N ILE A 43 -16.18 4.57 0.39
CA ILE A 43 -15.21 3.92 1.25
C ILE A 43 -15.91 3.76 2.59
N ASP A 44 -15.80 2.60 3.21
CA ASP A 44 -16.28 2.34 4.56
C ASP A 44 -15.44 3.14 5.55
N MET A 45 -15.98 4.26 6.00
CA MET A 45 -15.34 5.18 6.94
C MET A 45 -15.83 4.93 8.37
N ASP A 46 -16.27 3.70 8.67
CA ASP A 46 -16.63 3.31 10.03
C ASP A 46 -15.50 3.65 11.00
N TYR A 47 -15.89 4.29 12.12
CA TYR A 47 -14.95 4.88 13.04
C TYR A 47 -14.12 3.83 13.78
N ASP A 48 -14.72 2.69 14.13
CA ASP A 48 -14.02 1.61 14.82
C ASP A 48 -12.97 0.96 13.90
N ASN A 49 -13.28 0.84 12.61
CA ASN A 49 -12.30 0.38 11.61
C ASN A 49 -11.10 1.32 11.49
N LEU A 50 -11.33 2.64 11.42
CA LEU A 50 -10.23 3.62 11.34
C LEU A 50 -9.39 3.63 12.62
N LEU A 51 -10.03 3.52 13.78
CA LEU A 51 -9.34 3.48 15.06
C LEU A 51 -8.45 2.24 15.17
N HIS A 52 -8.94 1.06 14.77
CA HIS A 52 -8.12 -0.16 14.70
C HIS A 52 -6.90 0.02 13.80
N ILE A 53 -7.07 0.62 12.61
CA ILE A 53 -5.97 0.89 11.68
C ILE A 53 -4.93 1.82 12.31
N VAL A 54 -5.38 2.85 13.04
CA VAL A 54 -4.47 3.78 13.73
C VAL A 54 -3.73 3.06 14.86
N GLU A 55 -4.39 2.20 15.62
CA GLU A 55 -3.77 1.47 16.74
C GLU A 55 -2.71 0.46 16.28
N GLU A 56 -2.79 -0.05 15.05
CA GLU A 56 -1.79 -0.94 14.47
C GLU A 56 -0.38 -0.31 14.44
N ARG A 57 0.62 -1.07 14.90
CA ARG A 57 2.03 -0.63 14.97
C ARG A 57 2.83 -0.92 13.69
N ASN A 58 2.15 -0.98 12.55
CA ASN A 58 2.74 -1.45 11.29
C ASN A 58 3.44 -0.35 10.49
N VAL A 59 3.31 0.91 10.91
CA VAL A 59 3.87 2.08 10.21
C VAL A 59 4.73 2.95 11.11
N ARG A 60 5.61 3.73 10.49
CA ARG A 60 6.42 4.74 11.17
C ARG A 60 5.67 6.07 11.14
N TRP A 61 5.13 6.51 12.27
CA TRP A 61 4.40 7.77 12.33
C TRP A 61 5.30 8.98 12.08
N PRO A 62 4.84 9.99 11.30
CA PRO A 62 5.54 11.27 11.22
C PRO A 62 5.74 11.88 12.60
N MET A 63 6.83 12.62 12.80
CA MET A 63 7.19 13.16 14.13
C MET A 63 6.05 13.93 14.81
N GLU A 64 5.31 14.73 14.04
CA GLU A 64 4.16 15.49 14.55
C GLU A 64 3.06 14.58 15.11
N TYR A 65 2.88 13.41 14.50
CA TYR A 65 1.86 12.43 14.84
C TYR A 65 2.33 11.40 15.87
N GLN A 66 3.64 11.16 15.97
CA GLN A 66 4.23 10.24 16.95
C GLN A 66 3.90 10.66 18.39
N LYS A 67 3.97 11.97 18.69
CA LYS A 67 3.56 12.50 20.00
C LYS A 67 2.10 12.17 20.32
N TYR A 68 1.19 12.33 19.36
CA TYR A 68 -0.22 12.02 19.56
C TYR A 68 -0.44 10.52 19.76
N TYR A 69 0.30 9.70 19.02
CA TYR A 69 0.24 8.24 19.12
C TYR A 69 0.72 7.74 20.49
N GLU A 70 1.87 8.22 20.97
CA GLU A 70 2.43 7.87 22.27
C GLU A 70 1.56 8.33 23.45
N GLN A 71 0.86 9.46 23.28
CA GLN A 71 -0.12 9.97 24.25
C GLN A 71 -1.46 9.23 24.22
N GLY A 72 -1.64 8.26 23.31
CA GLY A 72 -2.89 7.52 23.13
C GLY A 72 -4.02 8.36 22.53
N ASN A 73 -3.70 9.48 21.86
CA ASN A 73 -4.70 10.35 21.21
C ASN A 73 -5.07 9.82 19.81
N PHE A 74 -5.50 8.55 19.76
CA PHE A 74 -5.87 7.87 18.52
C PHE A 74 -7.09 8.52 17.85
N LEU A 75 -8.00 9.11 18.64
CA LEU A 75 -9.16 9.84 18.14
C LEU A 75 -8.75 11.02 17.24
N LYS A 76 -7.73 11.80 17.63
CA LYS A 76 -7.23 12.88 16.77
C LYS A 76 -6.67 12.32 15.45
N ILE A 77 -5.86 11.28 15.53
CA ILE A 77 -5.24 10.66 14.36
C ILE A 77 -6.30 10.08 13.42
N ALA A 78 -7.32 9.40 13.95
CA ALA A 78 -8.42 8.83 13.17
C ALA A 78 -9.24 9.90 12.44
N ASN A 79 -9.52 11.04 13.09
CA ASN A 79 -10.19 12.18 12.46
C ASN A 79 -9.35 12.80 11.34
N ASP A 80 -8.05 13.00 11.58
CA ASP A 80 -7.13 13.55 10.58
C ASP A 80 -6.98 12.57 9.39
N LEU A 81 -6.92 11.26 9.66
CA LEU A 81 -6.94 10.21 8.64
C LEU A 81 -8.24 10.22 7.82
N GLN A 82 -9.40 10.37 8.47
CA GLN A 82 -10.68 10.47 7.78
C GLN A 82 -10.72 11.67 6.81
N ASN A 83 -10.19 12.83 7.24
CA ASN A 83 -10.05 14.01 6.40
C ASN A 83 -9.08 13.78 5.23
N ALA A 84 -7.94 13.15 5.48
CA ALA A 84 -6.96 12.83 4.46
C ALA A 84 -7.54 11.89 3.38
N ILE A 85 -8.29 10.86 3.78
CA ILE A 85 -8.99 9.94 2.86
C ILE A 85 -10.03 10.70 2.02
N HIS A 86 -10.79 11.61 2.65
CA HIS A 86 -11.76 12.44 1.95
C HIS A 86 -11.10 13.25 0.83
N ASN A 87 -10.00 13.94 1.14
CA ASN A 87 -9.28 14.76 0.17
C ASN A 87 -8.63 13.92 -0.93
N ALA A 88 -8.02 12.78 -0.57
CA ALA A 88 -7.45 11.86 -1.53
C ALA A 88 -8.50 11.36 -2.53
N ARG A 89 -9.73 11.10 -2.08
CA ARG A 89 -10.85 10.73 -2.96
C ARG A 89 -11.24 11.87 -3.92
N ILE A 90 -11.21 13.13 -3.48
CA ILE A 90 -11.46 14.29 -4.36
C ILE A 90 -10.41 14.38 -5.47
N ILE A 91 -9.14 14.14 -5.14
CA ILE A 91 -8.05 14.15 -6.12
C ILE A 91 -8.19 12.97 -7.09
N ALA A 92 -8.49 11.78 -6.58
CA ALA A 92 -8.71 10.57 -7.38
C ALA A 92 -9.84 10.73 -8.41
N LYS A 93 -10.88 11.53 -8.13
CA LYS A 93 -11.93 11.87 -9.10
C LYS A 93 -11.40 12.62 -10.34
N ARG A 94 -10.30 13.36 -10.20
CA ARG A 94 -9.69 14.16 -11.28
C ARG A 94 -8.53 13.42 -11.94
N ASN A 95 -7.84 12.58 -11.17
CA ASN A 95 -6.70 11.80 -11.63
C ASN A 95 -6.89 10.30 -11.29
N TYR A 96 -7.29 9.52 -12.29
CA TYR A 96 -7.51 8.08 -12.13
C TYR A 96 -6.25 7.28 -11.80
N LYS A 97 -5.05 7.85 -12.00
CA LYS A 97 -3.76 7.21 -11.66
C LYS A 97 -3.33 7.48 -10.22
N TYR A 98 -4.04 8.34 -9.51
CA TYR A 98 -3.64 8.80 -8.18
C TYR A 98 -3.63 7.67 -7.15
N VAL A 99 -4.66 6.82 -7.19
CA VAL A 99 -4.74 5.59 -6.41
C VAL A 99 -4.20 4.45 -7.27
N VAL A 100 -3.20 3.72 -6.78
CA VAL A 100 -2.51 2.69 -7.58
C VAL A 100 -2.93 1.29 -7.15
N PRO A 101 -3.01 0.31 -8.07
CA PRO A 101 -3.33 -1.06 -7.72
C PRO A 101 -2.11 -1.78 -7.10
N GLN A 102 -2.39 -2.74 -6.21
CA GLN A 102 -1.43 -3.73 -5.74
C GLN A 102 -2.05 -5.12 -5.75
N TYR A 103 -1.21 -6.15 -5.82
CA TYR A 103 -1.64 -7.54 -5.71
C TYR A 103 -1.37 -8.08 -4.31
N ARG A 104 -2.35 -8.80 -3.74
CA ARG A 104 -2.27 -9.46 -2.43
C ARG A 104 -2.10 -10.98 -2.63
N PRO A 105 -0.89 -11.53 -2.53
CA PRO A 105 -0.63 -12.95 -2.81
C PRO A 105 -1.39 -13.92 -1.89
N THR A 106 -1.72 -13.50 -0.67
CA THR A 106 -2.37 -14.37 0.32
C THR A 106 -3.85 -14.61 0.06
N LYS A 107 -4.52 -13.77 -0.74
CA LYS A 107 -5.92 -13.96 -1.14
C LYS A 107 -6.09 -14.10 -2.66
N ASP A 108 -5.02 -13.93 -3.45
CA ASP A 108 -5.09 -13.88 -4.91
C ASP A 108 -6.08 -12.80 -5.39
N THR A 109 -6.03 -11.62 -4.76
CA THR A 109 -6.91 -10.49 -5.06
C THR A 109 -6.12 -9.21 -5.24
N LEU A 110 -6.67 -8.29 -6.03
CA LEU A 110 -6.18 -6.92 -6.12
C LEU A 110 -6.68 -6.07 -4.95
N GLN A 111 -5.86 -5.10 -4.58
CA GLN A 111 -6.18 -4.04 -3.63
C GLN A 111 -5.72 -2.71 -4.23
N PHE A 112 -6.08 -1.62 -3.56
CA PHE A 112 -5.67 -0.29 -3.95
C PHE A 112 -4.84 0.38 -2.86
N LEU A 113 -3.91 1.21 -3.29
CA LEU A 113 -3.04 2.02 -2.45
C LEU A 113 -3.38 3.48 -2.68
N MET A 114 -3.93 4.12 -1.65
CA MET A 114 -4.31 5.52 -1.65
C MET A 114 -3.29 6.33 -0.83
N PRO A 115 -2.67 7.37 -1.38
CA PRO A 115 -1.76 8.21 -0.61
C PRO A 115 -2.52 9.01 0.46
N ILE A 116 -1.95 9.05 1.66
CA ILE A 116 -2.48 9.77 2.81
C ILE A 116 -1.50 10.89 3.18
N TYR A 117 -2.04 12.10 3.29
CA TYR A 117 -1.36 13.31 3.76
C TYR A 117 -2.11 13.80 4.99
N LEU A 118 -1.60 13.48 6.18
CA LEU A 118 -2.28 13.79 7.44
C LEU A 118 -2.29 15.29 7.73
N SER A 119 -1.17 15.97 7.43
CA SER A 119 -1.04 17.43 7.56
C SER A 119 -1.83 18.20 6.48
N GLY A 120 -2.23 17.53 5.41
CA GLY A 120 -2.88 18.14 4.24
C GLY A 120 -1.92 18.91 3.31
N ASP A 121 -0.61 18.83 3.54
CA ASP A 121 0.39 19.36 2.62
C ASP A 121 0.63 18.40 1.45
N TYR A 122 0.24 18.80 0.24
CA TYR A 122 0.41 17.99 -0.98
C TYR A 122 1.70 18.32 -1.74
N GLU A 123 2.50 19.28 -1.27
CA GLU A 123 3.81 19.60 -1.87
C GLU A 123 4.91 18.66 -1.36
N SER A 124 4.76 18.16 -0.13
CA SER A 124 5.61 17.13 0.47
C SER A 124 5.25 15.72 -0.03
N LEU A 125 6.04 14.73 0.39
CA LEU A 125 5.75 13.32 0.13
C LEU A 125 4.57 12.88 1.01
N ALA A 126 3.75 11.94 0.53
CA ALA A 126 2.71 11.33 1.36
C ALA A 126 3.30 10.73 2.65
N ASP A 127 2.54 10.73 3.73
CA ASP A 127 2.96 10.09 4.98
C ASP A 127 2.88 8.56 4.85
N PHE A 128 1.78 8.08 4.25
CA PHE A 128 1.48 6.65 4.12
C PHE A 128 0.72 6.32 2.84
N ALA A 129 0.64 5.02 2.56
CA ALA A 129 -0.34 4.46 1.63
C ALA A 129 -1.41 3.68 2.39
N LEU A 130 -2.67 4.10 2.30
CA LEU A 130 -3.81 3.33 2.80
C LEU A 130 -4.16 2.20 1.84
N VAL A 131 -4.25 0.98 2.38
CA VAL A 131 -4.72 -0.20 1.66
C VAL A 131 -6.23 -0.25 1.67
N LEU A 132 -6.83 -0.32 0.48
CA LEU A 132 -8.27 -0.47 0.26
C LEU A 132 -8.57 -1.79 -0.44
N ASP A 133 -9.44 -2.60 0.16
CA ASP A 133 -10.07 -3.74 -0.50
C ASP A 133 -11.37 -3.30 -1.17
N TYR A 134 -11.68 -3.80 -2.36
CA TYR A 134 -13.03 -3.67 -2.91
C TYR A 134 -13.87 -4.88 -2.49
N ASP A 135 -15.02 -4.65 -1.86
CA ASP A 135 -16.00 -5.71 -1.60
C ASP A 135 -17.00 -5.77 -2.75
N ASP A 136 -16.87 -6.77 -3.62
CA ASP A 136 -17.76 -6.97 -4.77
C ASP A 136 -19.23 -7.20 -4.36
N ASN A 137 -19.47 -7.79 -3.18
CA ASN A 137 -20.84 -8.07 -2.72
C ASN A 137 -21.49 -6.80 -2.18
N ALA A 138 -20.72 -5.99 -1.46
CA ALA A 138 -21.22 -4.82 -0.77
C ALA A 138 -21.15 -3.54 -1.62
N GLY A 139 -20.29 -3.52 -2.64
CA GLY A 139 -20.16 -2.44 -3.63
C GLY A 139 -19.41 -1.20 -3.12
N TYR A 140 -18.56 -1.36 -2.11
CA TYR A 140 -17.75 -0.28 -1.52
C TYR A 140 -16.33 -0.75 -1.19
N TYR A 141 -15.45 0.21 -0.95
CA TYR A 141 -14.07 -0.04 -0.54
C TYR A 141 -13.95 -0.13 0.98
N VAL A 142 -13.14 -1.04 1.48
CA VAL A 142 -12.87 -1.24 2.92
C VAL A 142 -11.41 -0.89 3.22
N PRO A 143 -11.15 0.13 4.07
CA PRO A 143 -9.82 0.38 4.62
C PRO A 143 -9.30 -0.83 5.41
N ARG A 144 -8.06 -1.22 5.17
CA ARG A 144 -7.45 -2.40 5.82
C ARG A 144 -6.31 -2.08 6.75
N THR A 145 -5.32 -1.33 6.26
CA THR A 145 -4.12 -0.99 7.02
C THR A 145 -3.38 0.14 6.30
N LEU A 146 -2.41 0.74 6.98
CA LEU A 146 -1.49 1.71 6.41
C LEU A 146 -0.16 1.02 6.09
N LEU A 147 0.48 1.42 5.00
CA LEU A 147 1.81 0.99 4.62
C LEU A 147 2.76 2.19 4.54
N ASN A 148 4.01 1.97 4.92
CA ASN A 148 5.09 2.88 4.58
C ASN A 148 5.28 2.91 3.05
N LEU A 149 5.76 4.05 2.53
CA LEU A 149 5.83 4.28 1.08
C LEU A 149 6.80 3.37 0.33
N ASP A 150 7.86 2.91 0.98
CA ASP A 150 8.81 1.93 0.45
C ASP A 150 8.12 0.58 0.16
N VAL A 151 7.30 0.10 1.08
CA VAL A 151 6.51 -1.12 0.91
C VAL A 151 5.44 -0.91 -0.16
N ALA A 152 4.76 0.23 -0.12
CA ALA A 152 3.75 0.60 -1.12
C ALA A 152 4.33 0.63 -2.54
N TYR A 153 5.51 1.22 -2.73
CA TYR A 153 6.22 1.25 -4.01
C TYR A 153 6.57 -0.16 -4.50
N ASN A 154 7.12 -1.00 -3.62
CA ASN A 154 7.47 -2.38 -3.95
C ASN A 154 6.27 -3.23 -4.35
N ASN A 155 5.10 -2.97 -3.78
CA ASN A 155 3.86 -3.68 -4.11
C ASN A 155 3.25 -3.15 -5.42
N ALA A 156 3.20 -1.82 -5.60
CA ALA A 156 2.58 -1.19 -6.77
C ALA A 156 3.29 -1.53 -8.08
N ARG A 157 4.64 -1.58 -8.07
CA ARG A 157 5.45 -1.83 -9.28
C ARG A 157 5.20 -3.17 -9.95
N LEU A 158 4.57 -4.13 -9.24
CA LEU A 158 4.25 -5.45 -9.79
C LEU A 158 3.10 -5.40 -10.80
N ILE A 159 2.17 -4.45 -10.63
CA ILE A 159 0.95 -4.38 -11.44
C ILE A 159 1.00 -3.24 -12.44
N ALA A 160 1.46 -2.06 -12.01
CA ALA A 160 1.48 -0.86 -12.83
C ALA A 160 2.79 -0.10 -12.65
N LYS A 161 3.12 0.76 -13.61
CA LYS A 161 4.19 1.74 -13.40
C LYS A 161 3.79 2.62 -12.20
N PRO A 162 4.60 2.68 -11.12
CA PRO A 162 4.30 3.50 -9.96
C PRO A 162 4.15 4.96 -10.35
N GLU A 163 3.29 5.67 -9.62
CA GLU A 163 2.95 7.06 -9.88
C GLU A 163 4.07 7.99 -9.35
N GLU A 164 4.58 8.90 -10.18
CA GLU A 164 5.79 9.68 -9.84
C GLU A 164 5.54 10.88 -8.90
N THR A 165 4.28 11.30 -8.70
CA THR A 165 3.92 12.39 -7.78
C THR A 165 4.13 11.99 -6.33
N TRP A 166 3.74 10.78 -5.93
CA TRP A 166 3.82 10.33 -4.53
C TRP A 166 4.57 9.01 -4.30
N LEU A 167 4.79 8.19 -5.33
CA LEU A 167 5.61 6.97 -5.29
C LEU A 167 6.93 7.15 -6.04
N ASN A 168 7.65 8.22 -5.72
CA ASN A 168 8.95 8.52 -6.33
C ASN A 168 10.10 7.86 -5.54
N PRO A 169 10.82 6.88 -6.11
CA PRO A 169 11.86 6.15 -5.38
C PRO A 169 12.99 7.07 -4.90
N LYS A 170 13.37 8.11 -5.65
CA LYS A 170 14.43 9.05 -5.23
C LYS A 170 14.03 9.85 -4.00
N LYS A 171 12.75 10.24 -3.91
CA LYS A 171 12.23 10.97 -2.75
C LYS A 171 12.12 10.05 -1.53
N ILE A 172 11.67 8.81 -1.76
CA ILE A 172 11.53 7.79 -0.70
C ILE A 172 12.90 7.42 -0.12
N GLU A 173 13.89 7.16 -0.98
CA GLU A 173 15.26 6.81 -0.57
C GLU A 173 15.92 7.94 0.23
N ALA A 174 15.79 9.20 -0.23
CA ALA A 174 16.34 10.36 0.47
C ALA A 174 15.84 10.48 1.93
N ILE A 175 14.58 10.15 2.17
CA ILE A 175 13.97 10.18 3.51
C ILE A 175 14.44 9.01 4.36
N SER A 176 14.52 7.80 3.79
CA SER A 176 15.06 6.66 4.54
C SER A 176 16.49 6.92 5.02
N THR A 177 17.32 7.54 4.18
CA THR A 177 18.69 7.90 4.53
C THR A 177 18.76 8.98 5.61
N SER A 178 17.96 10.06 5.50
CA SER A 178 17.96 11.11 6.53
C SER A 178 17.47 10.62 7.90
N LEU A 179 16.50 9.70 7.92
CA LEU A 179 16.00 9.12 9.17
C LEU A 179 17.00 8.14 9.81
N GLU A 180 17.82 7.44 9.02
CA GLU A 180 18.88 6.58 9.55
C GLU A 180 20.02 7.41 10.15
N GLU A 181 20.40 8.53 9.51
CA GLU A 181 21.42 9.45 10.02
C GLU A 181 21.01 10.12 11.36
N GLU A 182 19.75 10.52 11.51
CA GLU A 182 19.23 11.09 12.77
C GLU A 182 19.18 10.08 13.93
N LEU A 183 19.03 8.78 13.65
CA LEU A 183 19.01 7.73 14.67
C LEU A 183 20.41 7.33 15.14
N ASP A 184 21.44 7.53 14.31
CA ASP A 184 22.83 7.26 14.66
C ASP A 184 23.51 8.42 15.44
N GLU A 185 22.89 9.60 15.49
CA GLU A 185 23.36 10.78 16.24
C GLU A 185 22.81 10.89 17.69
N VAL A 186 21.96 9.95 18.13
CA VAL A 186 21.32 9.92 19.48
C VAL A 186 21.84 8.75 20.32
#